data_AF-A0A176E1V4-F1
#
_entry.id   AF-A0A176E1V4-F1
#
_cell.length_a   1.000
_cell.length_b   1.000
_cell.length_c   1.000
_cell.angle_alpha   90.00
_cell.angle_beta   90.00
_cell.angle_gamma   90.00
#
_symmetry.space_group_name_H-M   'P 1'
#
loop_
_entity.id
_entity.type
_entity.pdbx_description
1 polymer ?
#
loop_
_entity_poly.entity_id
_entity_poly.type
_entity_poly.pdbx_seq_one_letter_code
_entity_poly.pdbx_strand_id
1 'polypeptide(L)'
;MSETYSSYKRDLLVALLEEEDRKAASPVDVANACDAAGLMFNEEFVVRFINQERGVLGEGAGVLDFYSFELNSTGRNLADQISKSRGPKSLIERITSETSQRLINALNFGVAVLALVIAAIALWNT
;
A
#
# COMPACT_ATOMS: atom_id res chain seq x y z
N MET A 1 13.50 7.87 17.17
CA MET A 1 12.14 7.56 17.68
C MET A 1 11.04 7.70 16.62
N SER A 2 11.05 8.73 15.76
CA SER A 2 10.04 8.88 14.68
C SER A 2 10.03 7.73 13.66
N GLU A 3 11.21 7.30 13.19
CA GLU A 3 11.31 6.24 12.16
C GLU A 3 10.86 4.87 12.68
N THR A 4 11.18 4.53 13.93
CA THR A 4 10.79 3.27 14.59
C THR A 4 9.27 3.14 14.72
N TYR A 5 8.58 4.24 15.01
CA TYR A 5 7.12 4.25 15.08
C TYR A 5 6.49 4.17 13.68
N SER A 6 7.09 4.83 12.69
CA SER A 6 6.63 4.76 11.30
C SER A 6 6.74 3.36 10.69
N SER A 7 7.80 2.61 11.00
CA SER A 7 7.91 1.20 10.57
C SER A 7 6.90 0.32 11.31
N TYR A 8 6.82 0.45 12.63
CA TYR A 8 5.89 -0.30 13.48
C TYR A 8 4.44 -0.13 13.03
N LYS A 9 4.02 1.11 12.73
CA LYS A 9 2.69 1.41 12.20
C LYS A 9 2.36 0.61 10.94
N ARG A 10 3.29 0.61 9.98
CA ARG A 10 3.10 -0.08 8.70
C ARG A 10 3.03 -1.59 8.89
N ASP A 11 3.86 -2.11 9.77
CA ASP A 11 3.87 -3.54 10.12
C ASP A 11 2.56 -3.94 10.80
N LEU A 12 2.10 -3.15 11.75
CA LEU A 12 0.85 -3.38 12.47
C LEU A 12 -0.37 -3.36 11.53
N LEU A 13 -0.44 -2.41 10.58
CA LEU A 13 -1.51 -2.36 9.58
C LEU A 13 -1.61 -3.64 8.76
N VAL A 14 -0.46 -4.16 8.30
CA VAL A 14 -0.42 -5.40 7.52
C VAL A 14 -0.82 -6.59 8.40
N ALA A 15 -0.28 -6.67 9.62
CA ALA A 15 -0.58 -7.74 10.56
C ALA A 15 -2.08 -7.84 10.87
N LEU A 16 -2.76 -6.70 11.03
CA LEU A 16 -4.20 -6.66 11.27
C LEU A 16 -5.00 -7.15 10.07
N LEU A 17 -4.62 -6.74 8.85
CA LEU A 17 -5.28 -7.22 7.63
C LEU A 17 -5.07 -8.73 7.44
N GLU A 18 -3.84 -9.21 7.59
CA GLU A 18 -3.53 -10.63 7.47
C GLU A 18 -4.30 -11.47 8.51
N GLU A 19 -4.48 -10.95 9.71
CA GLU A 19 -5.23 -11.61 10.77
C GLU A 19 -6.76 -11.57 10.54
N GLU A 20 -7.30 -10.46 10.01
CA GLU A 20 -8.69 -10.37 9.53
C GLU A 20 -8.95 -11.41 8.45
N ASP A 21 -8.07 -11.51 7.45
CA ASP A 21 -8.17 -12.46 6.34
C ASP A 21 -8.04 -13.92 6.82
N ARG A 22 -7.10 -14.19 7.75
CA ARG A 22 -6.87 -15.53 8.29
C ARG A 22 -8.06 -16.05 9.09
N LYS A 23 -8.69 -15.19 9.89
CA LYS A 23 -9.83 -15.56 10.74
C LYS A 23 -11.19 -15.36 10.06
N ALA A 24 -11.23 -14.65 8.94
CA ALA A 24 -12.45 -14.16 8.29
C ALA A 24 -13.41 -13.49 9.29
N ALA A 25 -12.84 -12.79 10.28
CA ALA A 25 -13.57 -12.24 11.41
C ALA A 25 -12.99 -10.89 11.84
N SER A 26 -13.89 -9.96 12.14
CA SER A 26 -13.58 -8.64 12.70
C SER A 26 -14.53 -8.39 13.89
N PRO A 27 -14.12 -7.64 14.93
CA PRO A 27 -12.81 -6.99 15.12
C PRO A 27 -11.69 -7.97 15.48
N VAL A 28 -10.45 -7.60 15.14
CA VAL A 28 -9.25 -8.40 15.41
C VAL A 28 -8.52 -7.88 16.63
N ASP A 29 -8.13 -8.80 17.52
CA ASP A 29 -7.24 -8.53 18.64
C ASP A 29 -5.82 -8.24 18.15
N VAL A 30 -5.30 -7.06 18.52
CA VAL A 30 -3.98 -6.56 18.13
C VAL A 30 -2.84 -7.39 18.68
N ALA A 31 -2.96 -7.90 19.90
CA ALA A 31 -1.91 -8.74 20.48
C ALA A 31 -1.79 -10.05 19.68
N ASN A 32 -2.93 -10.64 19.29
CA ASN A 32 -2.95 -11.81 18.41
C ASN A 32 -2.42 -11.50 17.01
N ALA A 33 -2.76 -10.34 16.43
CA ALA A 33 -2.23 -9.92 15.13
C ALA A 33 -0.71 -9.70 15.18
N CYS A 34 -0.20 -9.07 16.24
CA CYS A 34 1.23 -8.89 16.46
C CYS A 34 1.94 -10.24 16.60
N ASP A 35 1.41 -11.17 17.40
CA ASP A 35 1.98 -12.51 17.58
C ASP A 35 2.01 -13.30 16.26
N ALA A 36 0.92 -13.28 15.50
CA ALA A 36 0.83 -13.93 14.19
C ALA A 36 1.85 -13.37 13.17
N ALA A 37 2.14 -12.07 13.24
CA ALA A 37 3.10 -11.39 12.38
C ALA A 37 4.55 -11.39 12.91
N GLY A 38 4.80 -11.98 14.09
CA GLY A 38 6.12 -11.94 14.75
C GLY A 38 6.55 -10.54 15.19
N LEU A 39 5.59 -9.62 15.37
CA LEU A 39 5.80 -8.27 15.86
C LEU A 39 5.75 -8.23 17.38
N MET A 40 6.61 -7.42 17.99
CA MET A 40 6.55 -7.19 19.42
C MET A 40 5.35 -6.31 19.75
N PHE A 41 4.42 -6.82 20.55
CA PHE A 41 3.32 -6.02 21.07
C PHE A 41 3.88 -4.89 21.96
N ASN A 42 3.56 -3.64 21.63
CA ASN A 42 3.97 -2.47 22.39
C ASN A 42 2.76 -1.57 22.62
N GLU A 43 2.29 -1.54 23.86
CA GLU A 43 1.08 -0.83 24.24
C GLU A 43 1.13 0.67 23.93
N GLU A 44 2.25 1.34 24.18
CA GLU A 44 2.40 2.77 23.89
C GLU A 44 2.26 3.06 22.40
N PHE A 45 2.83 2.20 21.56
CA PHE A 45 2.74 2.36 20.11
C PHE A 45 1.36 2.03 19.58
N VAL A 46 0.68 1.03 20.14
CA VAL A 46 -0.70 0.71 19.77
C VAL A 46 -1.65 1.84 20.16
N VAL A 47 -1.52 2.40 21.37
CA VAL A 47 -2.31 3.56 21.81
C VAL A 47 -2.04 4.77 20.91
N ARG A 48 -0.77 5.01 20.54
CA ARG A 48 -0.42 6.10 19.61
C ARG A 48 -1.01 5.86 18.22
N PHE A 49 -1.03 4.63 17.74
CA PHE A 49 -1.61 4.23 16.47
C PHE A 49 -3.11 4.49 16.45
N ILE A 50 -3.85 4.04 17.47
CA ILE A 50 -5.29 4.27 17.61
C ILE A 50 -5.60 5.77 17.61
N ASN A 51 -4.83 6.57 18.35
CA ASN A 51 -5.09 8.01 18.45
C ASN A 51 -4.78 8.78 17.17
N GLN A 52 -3.72 8.41 16.45
CA GLN A 52 -3.25 9.15 15.27
C GLN A 52 -3.89 8.68 13.97
N GLU A 53 -4.26 7.40 13.87
CA GLU A 53 -4.71 6.77 12.64
C GLU A 53 -6.20 6.41 12.70
N ARG A 54 -7.02 7.17 13.44
CA ARG A 54 -8.49 6.92 13.51
C ARG A 54 -9.16 6.85 12.14
N GLY A 55 -8.59 7.49 11.12
CA GLY A 55 -9.08 7.46 9.74
C GLY A 55 -8.91 6.12 9.01
N VAL A 56 -8.10 5.19 9.53
CA VAL A 56 -7.91 3.85 8.94
C VAL A 56 -8.66 2.75 9.69
N LEU A 57 -9.25 3.10 10.83
CA LEU A 57 -9.93 2.20 11.75
C LEU A 57 -11.45 2.26 11.55
N GLY A 58 -12.12 1.12 11.78
CA GLY A 58 -13.57 0.98 11.73
C GLY A 58 -14.29 1.60 12.93
N GLU A 59 -15.62 1.72 12.83
CA GLU A 59 -16.47 2.21 13.92
C GLU A 59 -16.42 1.24 15.11
N GLY A 60 -15.55 1.52 16.08
CA GLY A 60 -15.32 0.65 17.25
C GLY A 60 -13.89 0.65 17.76
N ALA A 61 -12.94 1.21 16.99
CA ALA A 61 -11.56 1.29 17.45
C ALA A 61 -11.39 2.25 18.65
N GLY A 62 -11.08 1.67 19.80
CA GLY A 62 -10.88 2.39 21.06
C GLY A 62 -12.06 2.31 22.04
N VAL A 63 -13.05 1.44 21.81
CA VAL A 63 -14.13 1.20 22.77
C VAL A 63 -13.91 -0.15 23.43
N LEU A 64 -13.57 -0.09 24.73
CA LEU A 64 -13.32 -1.18 25.71
C LEU A 64 -11.86 -1.58 25.85
N ASP A 65 -11.50 -2.03 27.05
CA ASP A 65 -10.18 -2.46 27.56
C ASP A 65 -9.48 -3.60 26.77
N PHE A 66 -9.86 -3.80 25.52
CA PHE A 66 -9.35 -4.80 24.60
C PHE A 66 -8.87 -4.06 23.37
N TYR A 67 -7.58 -4.16 23.06
CA TYR A 67 -6.97 -3.66 21.83
C TYR A 67 -7.47 -4.48 20.63
N SER A 68 -8.78 -4.43 20.37
CA SER A 68 -9.44 -5.18 19.31
C SER A 68 -10.18 -4.20 18.43
N PHE A 69 -9.85 -4.17 17.14
CA PHE A 69 -10.49 -3.26 16.22
C PHE A 69 -10.54 -3.82 14.80
N GLU A 70 -11.48 -3.29 14.03
CA GLU A 70 -11.63 -3.57 12.60
C GLU A 70 -10.91 -2.49 11.79
N LEU A 71 -10.34 -2.86 10.64
CA LEU A 71 -9.88 -1.89 9.63
C LEU A 71 -11.05 -1.43 8.76
N ASN A 72 -11.18 -0.12 8.55
CA ASN A 72 -12.15 0.37 7.56
C ASN A 72 -11.64 0.15 6.12
N SER A 73 -12.43 0.52 5.12
CA SER A 73 -12.03 0.39 3.70
C SER A 73 -10.73 1.11 3.35
N THR A 74 -10.42 2.22 4.02
CA THR A 74 -9.16 2.96 3.85
C THR A 74 -7.98 2.21 4.47
N GLY A 75 -8.14 1.68 5.68
CA GLY A 75 -7.12 0.87 6.36
C GLY A 75 -6.78 -0.40 5.61
N ARG A 76 -7.79 -1.12 5.10
CA ARG A 76 -7.58 -2.33 4.28
C ARG A 76 -6.81 -2.02 2.99
N ASN A 77 -7.18 -0.95 2.28
CA ASN A 77 -6.47 -0.52 1.07
C ASN A 77 -5.01 -0.12 1.36
N LEU A 78 -4.76 0.58 2.47
CA LEU A 78 -3.40 0.96 2.87
C LEU A 78 -2.56 -0.26 3.25
N ALA A 79 -3.12 -1.18 4.03
CA ALA A 79 -2.45 -2.43 4.42
C ALA A 79 -2.12 -3.29 3.18
N ASP A 80 -3.04 -3.42 2.23
CA ASP A 80 -2.83 -4.15 0.97
C ASP A 80 -1.73 -3.50 0.11
N GLN A 81 -1.72 -2.16 -0.03
CA GLN A 81 -0.63 -1.45 -0.71
C GLN A 81 0.72 -1.67 -0.03
N ILE A 82 0.77 -1.63 1.30
CA ILE A 82 1.99 -1.86 2.07
C ILE A 82 2.46 -3.31 1.87
N SER A 83 1.58 -4.29 1.96
CA SER A 83 1.88 -5.71 1.75
C SER A 83 2.44 -5.95 0.33
N LYS A 84 1.78 -5.41 -0.70
CA LYS A 84 2.26 -5.46 -2.10
C LYS A 84 3.60 -4.76 -2.30
N SER A 85 3.88 -3.68 -1.58
CA SER A 85 5.19 -3.00 -1.65
C SER A 85 6.34 -3.79 -1.00
N ARG A 86 6.02 -4.78 -0.15
CA ARG A 86 6.97 -5.59 0.63
C ARG A 86 7.18 -6.99 0.07
N GLY A 87 6.21 -7.51 -0.69
CA GLY A 87 6.40 -8.76 -1.42
C GLY A 87 7.60 -8.67 -2.37
N PRO A 88 8.39 -9.75 -2.55
CA PRO A 88 9.38 -9.77 -3.60
C PRO A 88 8.65 -9.52 -4.92
N LYS A 89 8.96 -8.41 -5.60
CA LYS A 89 8.42 -8.09 -6.94
C LYS A 89 8.45 -9.37 -7.76
N SER A 90 7.26 -9.88 -8.07
CA SER A 90 7.11 -11.10 -8.85
C SER A 90 7.95 -10.97 -10.13
N LEU A 91 8.69 -12.01 -10.50
CA LEU A 91 9.45 -12.03 -11.76
C LEU A 91 8.57 -11.64 -12.96
N ILE A 92 7.25 -11.89 -12.87
CA ILE A 92 6.26 -11.52 -13.87
C ILE A 92 6.05 -9.99 -13.92
N GLU A 93 6.02 -9.30 -12.78
CA GLU A 93 5.96 -7.82 -12.72
C GLU A 93 7.26 -7.18 -13.20
N ARG A 94 8.42 -7.83 -12.98
CA ARG A 94 9.71 -7.39 -13.56
C ARG A 94 9.71 -7.48 -15.09
N ILE A 95 9.19 -8.57 -15.65
CA ILE A 95 9.16 -8.79 -17.10
C ILE A 95 8.12 -7.87 -17.78
N THR A 96 6.97 -7.65 -17.16
CA THR A 96 5.94 -6.75 -17.72
C THR A 96 6.30 -5.27 -17.58
N SER A 97 7.02 -4.87 -16.53
CA SER A 97 7.49 -3.47 -16.36
C SER A 97 8.45 -3.01 -17.46
N GLU A 98 9.40 -3.86 -17.91
CA GLU A 98 10.32 -3.47 -18.99
C GLU A 98 9.64 -3.45 -20.37
N THR A 99 8.62 -4.28 -20.57
CA THR A 99 7.91 -4.34 -21.86
C THR A 99 6.99 -3.13 -22.03
N SER A 100 6.30 -2.69 -20.97
CA SER A 100 5.41 -1.53 -21.03
C SER A 100 6.14 -0.20 -21.22
N GLN A 101 7.30 0.01 -20.59
CA GLN A 101 8.05 1.27 -20.76
C GLN A 101 8.68 1.38 -22.16
N ARG A 102 9.14 0.27 -22.75
CA ARG A 102 9.63 0.27 -24.14
C ARG A 102 8.51 0.52 -25.15
N LEU A 103 7.31 0.00 -24.91
CA LEU A 103 6.16 0.23 -25.80
C LEU A 103 5.69 1.70 -25.75
N ILE A 104 5.64 2.30 -24.56
CA ILE A 104 5.27 3.72 -24.39
C ILE A 104 6.34 4.63 -25.01
N ASN A 105 7.64 4.33 -24.83
CA ASN A 105 8.70 5.11 -25.48
C ASN A 105 8.71 4.92 -27.01
N ALA A 106 8.43 3.74 -27.53
CA ALA A 106 8.33 3.50 -28.97
C ALA A 106 7.12 4.21 -29.60
N LEU A 107 5.98 4.21 -28.90
CA LEU A 107 4.79 4.97 -29.32
C LEU A 107 5.06 6.48 -29.30
N ASN A 108 5.71 7.01 -28.26
CA ASN A 108 6.09 8.42 -28.20
C ASN A 108 7.10 8.82 -29.29
N PHE A 109 8.05 7.93 -29.64
CA PHE A 109 8.95 8.17 -30.77
C PHE A 109 8.19 8.19 -32.10
N GLY A 110 7.25 7.28 -32.32
CA GLY A 110 6.44 7.24 -33.54
C GLY A 110 5.61 8.52 -33.75
N VAL A 111 4.97 9.02 -32.68
CA VAL A 111 4.20 10.28 -32.72
C VAL A 111 5.11 11.49 -32.97
N ALA A 112 6.29 11.53 -32.34
CA ALA A 112 7.24 12.63 -32.53
C ALA A 112 7.78 12.69 -33.97
N VAL A 113 8.09 11.54 -34.59
CA VAL A 113 8.55 11.48 -35.99
C VAL A 113 7.45 11.91 -36.94
N LEU A 114 6.19 11.49 -36.72
CA LEU A 114 5.06 11.89 -37.56
C LEU A 114 4.82 13.41 -37.50
N ALA A 115 4.92 14.01 -36.30
CA ALA A 115 4.79 15.45 -36.13
C ALA A 115 5.90 16.23 -36.85
N LEU A 116 7.13 15.71 -36.86
CA LEU A 116 8.27 16.33 -37.53
C LEU A 116 8.14 16.28 -39.06
N VAL A 117 7.63 15.18 -39.62
CA VAL A 117 7.33 15.06 -41.05
C VAL A 117 6.22 16.03 -41.46
N ILE A 118 5.14 16.15 -40.68
CA ILE A 118 4.05 17.09 -40.96
C ILE A 118 4.57 18.54 -40.91
N ALA A 119 5.39 18.88 -39.91
CA ALA A 119 5.99 20.21 -39.79
C ALA A 119 6.93 20.53 -40.97
N ALA A 120 7.73 19.56 -41.41
CA ALA A 120 8.61 19.73 -42.57
C ALA A 120 7.84 19.93 -43.87
N ILE A 121 6.73 19.19 -44.07
CA ILE A 121 5.84 19.38 -45.23
C ILE A 121 5.16 20.74 -45.18
N ALA A 122 4.71 21.19 -44.01
CA ALA A 122 4.09 22.50 -43.85
C ALA A 122 5.07 23.64 -44.17
N LEU A 123 6.33 23.54 -43.73
CA LEU A 123 7.39 24.51 -44.04
C LEU A 123 7.79 24.52 -45.51
N TRP A 124 7.69 23.40 -46.24
CA TRP A 124 8.01 23.35 -47.67
C TRP A 124 6.90 23.94 -48.56
N ASN A 125 5.65 23.95 -48.07
CA ASN A 125 4.49 24.49 -48.77
C ASN A 125 4.19 25.97 -48.40
N THR A 126 5.13 26.67 -47.76
CA THR A 126 5.07 28.13 -47.52
C THR A 126 6.10 28.84 -48.39
#